data_AF-A0A1V9XUG1-F1
#
_entry.id   AF-A0A1V9XUG1-F1
#
_cell.length_a   1.000
_cell.length_b   1.000
_cell.length_c   1.000
_cell.angle_alpha   90.00
_cell.angle_beta   90.00
_cell.angle_gamma   90.00
#
_symmetry.space_group_name_H-M   'P 1'
#
loop_
_entity.id
_entity.type
_entity.pdbx_description
1 polymer ?
#
loop_
_entity_poly.entity_id
_entity_poly.type
_entity_poly.pdbx_seq_one_letter_code
_entity_poly.pdbx_strand_id
1 'polypeptide(L)'
;MRIASRETHKHFFQEDFDVDSFVERLARQALGGESPETAEDAQILKKTFQGAIKELAQEYQFREQRIGRFEERCFEAESTLQKKAEKLRAQQKVARHKYKHAQRQVDHIVATTSYLGDMLEAHDLPRSRLLEAESLVAQFESILSGNPSERGNVLVDKTGKSISDRAHNVLKLHLAASELMSSRYNEAKQKIAEEYSKVEAELLSELSRAQRSGDTAKMKEVINLVSNFRGYGACVDQFIVNAQKKAFIHPDVFQDIMPLARKVADVVQK
;
A
#
# COMPACT_ATOMS: atom_id res chain seq x y z
N MET A 1 39.33 -66.59 -16.81
CA MET A 1 38.89 -65.90 -18.05
C MET A 1 37.79 -64.85 -17.84
N ARG A 2 36.81 -65.03 -16.93
CA ARG A 2 35.74 -64.02 -16.67
C ARG A 2 36.16 -62.77 -15.87
N ILE A 3 37.32 -62.79 -15.20
CA ILE A 3 37.80 -61.67 -14.37
C ILE A 3 38.54 -60.62 -15.23
N ALA A 4 39.30 -61.06 -16.25
CA ALA A 4 40.02 -60.18 -17.17
C ALA A 4 39.10 -59.27 -18.00
N SER A 5 37.97 -59.79 -18.51
CA SER A 5 36.99 -58.97 -19.25
C SER A 5 36.33 -57.88 -18.41
N ARG A 6 36.32 -57.97 -17.07
CA ARG A 6 35.72 -56.92 -16.21
C ARG A 6 36.63 -55.71 -16.02
N GLU A 7 37.95 -55.88 -16.16
CA GLU A 7 38.91 -54.79 -16.05
C GLU A 7 39.12 -54.07 -17.39
N THR A 8 39.08 -54.79 -18.51
CA THR A 8 39.13 -54.18 -19.85
C THR A 8 37.98 -53.20 -20.08
N HIS A 9 36.77 -53.53 -19.61
CA HIS A 9 35.62 -52.63 -19.70
C HIS A 9 35.82 -51.30 -18.96
N LYS A 10 36.52 -51.24 -17.82
CA LYS A 10 36.68 -49.99 -17.05
C LYS A 10 37.58 -48.96 -17.73
N HIS A 11 38.55 -49.40 -18.52
CA HIS A 11 39.53 -48.50 -19.16
C HIS A 11 39.00 -47.77 -20.38
N PHE A 12 37.97 -48.30 -21.05
CA PHE A 12 37.30 -47.58 -22.13
C PHE A 12 36.53 -46.32 -21.66
N PHE A 13 36.36 -46.13 -20.35
CA PHE A 13 35.58 -45.03 -19.76
C PHE A 13 36.43 -43.93 -19.09
N GLN A 14 37.76 -43.96 -19.27
CA GLN A 14 38.65 -42.93 -18.75
C GLN A 14 38.67 -41.73 -19.71
N GLU A 15 38.65 -40.50 -19.17
CA GLU A 15 38.60 -39.25 -19.99
C GLU A 15 39.80 -39.09 -20.92
N ASP A 16 40.96 -39.64 -20.54
CA ASP A 16 42.18 -39.70 -21.34
C ASP A 16 42.50 -41.16 -21.73
N PHE A 17 41.85 -41.65 -22.79
CA PHE A 17 42.14 -42.98 -23.33
C PHE A 17 43.45 -42.96 -24.14
N ASP A 18 44.52 -43.49 -23.56
CA ASP A 18 45.80 -43.68 -24.26
C ASP A 18 45.88 -45.07 -24.91
N VAL A 19 46.02 -45.07 -26.23
CA VAL A 19 46.04 -46.28 -27.07
C VAL A 19 47.28 -47.13 -26.78
N ASP A 20 48.44 -46.49 -26.61
CA ASP A 20 49.71 -47.19 -26.44
C ASP A 20 49.76 -47.89 -25.07
N SER A 21 49.37 -47.19 -24.01
CA SER A 21 49.21 -47.77 -22.66
C SER A 21 48.20 -48.92 -22.63
N PHE A 22 47.12 -48.86 -23.41
CA PHE A 22 46.11 -49.92 -23.46
C PHE A 22 46.65 -51.17 -24.14
N VAL A 23 47.31 -51.02 -25.29
CA VAL A 23 47.90 -52.14 -26.04
C VAL A 23 49.01 -52.81 -25.23
N GLU A 24 49.86 -52.03 -24.56
CA GLU A 24 50.94 -52.55 -23.70
C GLU A 24 50.39 -53.34 -22.50
N ARG A 25 49.34 -52.84 -21.84
CA ARG A 25 48.67 -53.57 -20.74
C ARG A 25 47.97 -54.83 -21.21
N LEU A 26 47.30 -54.78 -22.35
CA LEU A 26 46.62 -55.93 -22.93
C LEU A 26 47.62 -57.02 -23.32
N ALA A 27 48.78 -56.65 -23.88
CA ALA A 27 49.87 -57.57 -24.18
C ALA A 27 50.47 -58.18 -22.91
N ARG A 28 50.77 -57.36 -21.90
CA ARG A 28 51.29 -57.82 -20.60
C ARG A 28 50.30 -58.74 -19.87
N GLN A 29 49.01 -58.43 -19.91
CA GLN A 29 47.97 -59.25 -19.29
C GLN A 29 47.75 -60.58 -20.02
N ALA A 30 47.93 -60.61 -21.34
CA ALA A 30 47.82 -61.83 -22.14
C ALA A 30 48.99 -62.81 -21.88
N LEU A 31 50.19 -62.29 -21.62
CA LEU A 31 51.42 -63.06 -21.40
C LEU A 31 51.83 -63.17 -19.92
N GLY A 32 50.99 -62.72 -18.98
CA GLY A 32 51.30 -62.78 -17.55
C GLY A 32 52.48 -61.90 -17.09
N GLY A 33 52.93 -60.95 -17.92
CA GLY A 33 54.06 -60.06 -17.67
C GLY A 33 55.38 -60.47 -18.35
N GLU A 34 55.40 -61.57 -19.09
CA GLU A 34 56.59 -62.07 -19.79
C GLU A 34 56.65 -61.58 -21.25
N SER A 35 57.87 -61.48 -21.79
CA SER A 35 58.10 -61.15 -23.20
C SER A 35 57.76 -62.35 -24.08
N PRO A 36 57.17 -62.15 -25.28
CA PRO A 36 56.84 -63.26 -26.16
C PRO A 36 58.12 -63.88 -26.73
N GLU A 37 58.47 -65.08 -26.27
CA GLU A 37 59.68 -65.79 -26.70
C GLU A 37 59.35 -67.02 -27.56
N THR A 38 58.11 -67.54 -27.47
CA THR A 38 57.68 -68.73 -28.21
C THR A 38 56.61 -68.44 -29.27
N ALA A 39 56.48 -69.35 -30.25
CA ALA A 39 55.42 -69.29 -31.25
C ALA A 39 54.01 -69.43 -30.63
N GLU A 40 53.90 -70.08 -29.48
CA GLU A 40 52.65 -70.24 -28.73
C GLU A 40 52.21 -68.90 -28.08
N ASP A 41 53.16 -68.13 -27.54
CA ASP A 41 52.92 -66.79 -26.98
C ASP A 41 52.37 -65.82 -28.04
N ALA A 42 52.95 -65.85 -29.25
CA ALA A 42 52.47 -65.05 -30.37
C ALA A 42 51.03 -65.41 -30.77
N GLN A 43 50.64 -66.68 -30.65
CA GLN A 43 49.30 -67.15 -30.98
C GLN A 43 48.28 -66.78 -29.89
N ILE A 44 48.69 -66.79 -28.62
CA ILE A 44 47.88 -66.28 -27.49
C ILE A 44 47.63 -64.78 -27.66
N LEU A 45 48.69 -64.01 -27.92
CA LEU A 45 48.63 -62.57 -28.13
C LEU A 45 47.74 -62.19 -29.33
N LYS A 46 47.85 -62.92 -30.45
CA LYS A 46 46.96 -62.73 -31.61
C LYS A 46 45.51 -62.95 -31.23
N LYS A 47 45.20 -64.00 -30.46
CA LYS A 47 43.82 -64.32 -30.05
C LYS A 47 43.26 -63.30 -29.06
N THR A 48 44.07 -62.80 -28.13
CA THR A 48 43.66 -61.75 -27.18
C THR A 48 43.43 -60.42 -27.89
N PHE A 49 44.30 -60.00 -28.81
CA PHE A 49 44.06 -58.80 -29.62
C PHE A 49 42.83 -58.92 -30.51
N GLN A 50 42.63 -60.07 -31.19
CA GLN A 50 41.42 -60.30 -31.98
C GLN A 50 40.14 -60.27 -31.13
N GLY A 51 40.20 -60.72 -29.87
CA GLY A 51 39.11 -60.59 -28.91
C GLY A 51 38.84 -59.13 -28.54
N ALA A 52 39.88 -58.39 -28.14
CA ALA A 52 39.77 -57.00 -27.73
C ALA A 52 39.30 -56.07 -28.87
N ILE A 53 39.74 -56.31 -30.10
CA ILE A 53 39.26 -55.56 -31.28
C ILE A 53 37.75 -55.79 -31.48
N LYS A 54 37.25 -57.02 -31.30
CA LYS A 54 35.82 -57.32 -31.41
C LYS A 54 35.02 -56.65 -30.28
N GLU A 55 35.52 -56.69 -29.05
CA GLU A 55 34.90 -56.01 -27.92
C GLU A 55 34.84 -54.49 -28.15
N LEU A 56 35.93 -53.88 -28.61
CA LEU A 56 35.97 -52.45 -28.91
C LEU A 56 35.02 -52.08 -30.06
N ALA A 57 34.91 -52.91 -31.11
CA ALA A 57 33.96 -52.69 -32.19
C ALA A 57 32.50 -52.74 -31.71
N GLN A 58 32.18 -53.66 -30.79
CA GLN A 58 30.86 -53.75 -30.17
C GLN A 58 30.57 -52.52 -29.29
N GLU A 59 31.53 -52.09 -28.50
CA GLU A 59 31.41 -50.87 -27.68
C GLU A 59 31.27 -49.61 -28.53
N TYR A 60 31.99 -49.50 -29.63
CA TYR A 60 31.84 -48.41 -30.60
C TYR A 60 30.41 -48.37 -31.15
N GLN A 61 29.89 -49.50 -31.63
CA GLN A 61 28.51 -49.58 -32.13
C GLN A 61 27.47 -49.23 -31.06
N PHE A 62 27.69 -49.67 -29.82
CA PHE A 62 26.81 -49.34 -28.71
C PHE A 62 26.83 -47.84 -28.38
N ARG A 63 28.01 -47.21 -28.40
CA ARG A 63 28.15 -45.76 -28.20
C ARG A 63 27.51 -44.96 -29.32
N GLU A 64 27.72 -45.34 -30.57
CA GLU A 64 27.12 -44.68 -31.73
C GLU A 64 25.59 -44.69 -31.64
N GLN A 65 25.00 -45.84 -31.27
CA GLN A 65 23.55 -45.93 -31.04
C GLN A 65 23.08 -45.06 -29.87
N ARG A 66 23.87 -44.95 -28.79
CA ARG A 66 23.53 -44.07 -27.67
C ARG A 66 23.60 -42.60 -28.06
N ILE A 67 24.61 -42.19 -28.81
CA ILE A 67 24.75 -40.82 -29.33
C ILE A 67 23.53 -40.48 -30.18
N GLY A 68 23.17 -41.32 -31.16
CA GLY A 68 21.99 -41.09 -32.00
C GLY A 68 20.70 -40.94 -31.20
N ARG A 69 20.49 -41.75 -30.14
CA ARG A 69 19.33 -41.59 -29.24
C ARG A 69 19.36 -40.28 -28.46
N PHE A 70 20.53 -39.81 -28.04
CA PHE A 70 20.64 -38.52 -27.36
C PHE A 70 20.40 -37.36 -28.32
N GLU A 71 20.94 -37.42 -29.53
CA GLU A 71 20.71 -36.43 -30.58
C GLU A 71 19.23 -36.33 -30.96
N GLU A 72 18.55 -37.45 -31.15
CA GLU A 72 17.11 -37.49 -31.43
C GLU A 72 16.29 -36.84 -30.29
N ARG A 73 16.59 -37.20 -29.04
CA ARG A 73 15.94 -36.59 -27.87
C ARG A 73 16.23 -35.09 -27.75
N CYS A 74 17.45 -34.66 -28.05
CA CYS A 74 17.82 -33.25 -28.06
C CYS A 74 17.06 -32.50 -29.15
N PHE A 75 16.99 -33.05 -30.35
CA PHE A 75 16.26 -32.47 -31.47
C PHE A 75 14.75 -32.36 -31.19
N GLU A 76 14.13 -33.41 -30.65
CA GLU A 76 12.71 -33.37 -30.28
C GLU A 76 12.43 -32.34 -29.17
N ALA A 77 13.30 -32.27 -28.17
CA ALA A 77 13.18 -31.30 -27.09
C ALA A 77 13.33 -29.86 -27.61
N GLU A 78 14.33 -29.60 -28.46
CA GLU A 78 14.55 -28.31 -29.09
C GLU A 78 13.36 -27.88 -29.94
N SER A 79 12.87 -28.75 -30.83
CA SER A 79 11.70 -28.49 -31.66
C SER A 79 10.46 -28.16 -30.83
N THR A 80 10.26 -28.90 -29.73
CA THR A 80 9.13 -28.67 -28.81
C THR A 80 9.26 -27.33 -28.08
N LEU A 81 10.45 -27.00 -27.60
CA LEU A 81 10.71 -25.73 -26.92
C LEU A 81 10.56 -24.54 -27.88
N GLN A 82 11.03 -24.67 -29.11
CA GLN A 82 10.89 -23.64 -30.14
C GLN A 82 9.41 -23.34 -30.41
N LYS A 83 8.59 -24.38 -30.65
CA LYS A 83 7.13 -24.23 -30.86
C LYS A 83 6.44 -23.57 -29.66
N LYS A 84 6.83 -23.94 -28.43
CA LYS A 84 6.29 -23.30 -27.20
C LYS A 84 6.69 -21.83 -27.12
N ALA A 85 7.95 -21.50 -27.42
CA ALA A 85 8.45 -20.13 -27.40
C ALA A 85 7.73 -19.25 -28.44
N GLU A 86 7.50 -19.76 -29.65
CA GLU A 86 6.74 -19.08 -30.70
C GLU A 86 5.30 -18.81 -30.27
N LYS A 87 4.62 -19.82 -29.71
CA LYS A 87 3.24 -19.67 -29.19
C LYS A 87 3.17 -18.62 -28.08
N LEU A 88 4.12 -18.65 -27.14
CA LEU A 88 4.20 -17.67 -26.05
C LEU A 88 4.44 -16.26 -26.58
N ARG A 89 5.35 -16.08 -27.55
CA ARG A 89 5.59 -14.78 -28.21
C ARG A 89 4.33 -14.26 -28.91
N ALA A 90 3.58 -15.12 -29.61
CA ALA A 90 2.33 -14.74 -30.25
C ALA A 90 1.27 -14.30 -29.23
N GLN A 91 1.10 -15.06 -28.14
CA GLN A 91 0.19 -14.71 -27.05
C GLN A 91 0.58 -13.39 -26.38
N GLN A 92 1.87 -13.18 -26.12
CA GLN A 92 2.39 -11.94 -25.55
C GLN A 92 2.10 -10.74 -26.44
N LYS A 93 2.21 -10.88 -27.77
CA LYS A 93 1.90 -9.80 -28.73
C LYS A 93 0.41 -9.42 -28.66
N VAL A 94 -0.49 -10.39 -28.59
CA VAL A 94 -1.93 -10.16 -28.45
C VAL A 94 -2.26 -9.51 -27.10
N ALA A 95 -1.70 -10.03 -26.00
CA ALA A 95 -1.89 -9.48 -24.67
C ALA A 95 -1.42 -8.02 -24.59
N ARG A 96 -0.26 -7.72 -25.17
CA ARG A 96 0.28 -6.35 -25.24
C ARG A 96 -0.63 -5.41 -26.04
N HIS A 97 -1.26 -5.89 -27.12
CA HIS A 97 -2.22 -5.10 -27.88
C HIS A 97 -3.48 -4.79 -27.06
N LYS A 98 -4.04 -5.80 -26.38
CA LYS A 98 -5.19 -5.63 -25.47
C LYS A 98 -4.88 -4.66 -24.33
N TYR A 99 -3.71 -4.79 -23.71
CA TYR A 99 -3.26 -3.88 -22.65
C TYR A 99 -3.16 -2.43 -23.14
N LYS A 100 -2.55 -2.20 -24.32
CA LYS A 100 -2.49 -0.86 -24.91
C LYS A 100 -3.87 -0.28 -25.21
N HIS A 101 -4.83 -1.10 -25.65
CA HIS A 101 -6.19 -0.66 -25.88
C HIS A 101 -6.88 -0.26 -24.56
N ALA A 102 -6.77 -1.09 -23.52
CA ALA A 102 -7.31 -0.79 -22.21
C ALA A 102 -6.68 0.48 -21.62
N GLN A 103 -5.36 0.66 -21.75
CA GLN A 103 -4.67 1.87 -21.28
C GLN A 103 -5.26 3.13 -21.92
N ARG A 104 -5.49 3.14 -23.24
CA ARG A 104 -6.10 4.29 -23.92
C ARG A 104 -7.52 4.59 -23.41
N GLN A 105 -8.29 3.56 -23.06
CA GLN A 105 -9.62 3.77 -22.48
C GLN A 105 -9.51 4.38 -21.08
N VAL A 106 -8.56 3.93 -20.26
CA VAL A 106 -8.29 4.53 -18.95
C VAL A 106 -7.86 5.99 -19.11
N ASP A 107 -6.91 6.27 -20.01
CA ASP A 107 -6.45 7.64 -20.26
C ASP A 107 -7.60 8.55 -20.70
N HIS A 108 -8.52 8.03 -21.53
CA HIS A 108 -9.73 8.76 -21.94
C HIS A 108 -10.70 9.01 -20.80
N ILE A 109 -10.95 8.00 -19.95
CA ILE A 109 -11.80 8.15 -18.76
C ILE A 109 -11.19 9.19 -17.83
N VAL A 110 -9.88 9.13 -17.55
CA VAL A 110 -9.19 10.10 -16.69
C VAL A 110 -9.34 11.53 -17.22
N ALA A 111 -9.11 11.73 -18.52
CA ALA A 111 -9.28 13.04 -19.14
C ALA A 111 -10.73 13.56 -19.03
N THR A 112 -11.71 12.66 -19.25
CA THR A 112 -13.13 13.00 -19.21
C THR A 112 -13.59 13.30 -17.78
N THR A 113 -13.14 12.51 -16.80
CA THR A 113 -13.43 12.71 -15.38
C THR A 113 -12.80 14.00 -14.87
N SER A 114 -11.57 14.32 -15.27
CA SER A 114 -10.94 15.60 -14.93
C SER A 114 -11.75 16.77 -15.48
N TYR A 115 -12.11 16.72 -16.77
CA TYR A 115 -12.91 17.77 -17.41
C TYR A 115 -14.30 17.94 -16.76
N LEU A 116 -14.97 16.83 -16.42
CA LEU A 116 -16.24 16.86 -15.68
C LEU A 116 -16.06 17.44 -14.28
N GLY A 117 -14.96 17.10 -13.61
CA GLY A 117 -14.60 17.66 -12.31
C GLY A 117 -14.43 19.18 -12.39
N ASP A 118 -13.65 19.66 -13.36
CA ASP A 118 -13.42 21.09 -13.58
C ASP A 118 -14.73 21.83 -13.90
N MET A 119 -15.62 21.22 -14.70
CA MET A 119 -16.92 21.80 -15.03
C MET A 119 -17.86 21.87 -13.83
N LEU A 120 -17.89 20.81 -13.00
CA LEU A 120 -18.67 20.78 -11.77
C LEU A 120 -18.16 21.82 -10.78
N GLU A 121 -16.86 21.92 -10.58
CA GLU A 121 -16.27 22.94 -9.72
C GLU A 121 -16.57 24.36 -10.22
N ALA A 122 -16.46 24.59 -11.54
CA ALA A 122 -16.78 25.87 -12.15
C ALA A 122 -18.25 26.28 -11.94
N HIS A 123 -19.19 25.33 -11.89
CA HIS A 123 -20.60 25.61 -11.66
C HIS A 123 -20.97 25.71 -10.18
N ASP A 124 -20.47 24.79 -9.35
CA ASP A 124 -20.90 24.65 -7.97
C ASP A 124 -20.15 25.58 -7.02
N LEU A 125 -18.90 25.95 -7.31
CA LEU A 125 -18.12 26.86 -6.46
C LEU A 125 -18.72 28.28 -6.40
N PRO A 126 -19.12 28.94 -7.52
CA PRO A 126 -19.78 30.23 -7.45
C PRO A 126 -21.11 30.17 -6.71
N ARG A 127 -21.88 29.09 -6.92
CA ARG A 127 -23.17 28.89 -6.26
C ARG A 127 -23.00 28.71 -4.75
N SER A 128 -22.04 27.88 -4.34
CA SER A 128 -21.72 27.68 -2.93
C SER A 128 -21.26 28.99 -2.27
N ARG A 129 -20.39 29.76 -2.93
CA ARG A 129 -19.96 31.08 -2.46
C ARG A 129 -21.11 32.08 -2.34
N LEU A 130 -22.04 32.08 -3.30
CA LEU A 130 -23.21 32.96 -3.26
C LEU A 130 -24.14 32.60 -2.10
N LEU A 131 -24.42 31.31 -1.88
CA LEU A 131 -25.23 30.84 -0.76
C LEU A 131 -24.59 31.17 0.60
N GLU A 132 -23.27 31.04 0.70
CA GLU A 132 -22.53 31.43 1.89
C GLU A 132 -22.60 32.94 2.13
N ALA A 133 -22.41 33.76 1.08
CA ALA A 133 -22.54 35.20 1.18
C ALA A 133 -23.96 35.64 1.55
N GLU A 134 -24.99 35.00 0.97
CA GLU A 134 -26.39 35.23 1.31
C GLU A 134 -26.66 34.92 2.79
N SER A 135 -26.15 33.80 3.30
CA SER A 135 -26.26 33.43 4.71
C SER A 135 -25.57 34.45 5.63
N LEU A 136 -24.37 34.91 5.27
CA LEU A 136 -23.63 35.93 6.03
C LEU A 136 -24.35 37.29 6.04
N VAL A 137 -24.89 37.72 4.90
CA VAL A 137 -25.65 38.98 4.79
C VAL A 137 -26.93 38.91 5.61
N ALA A 138 -27.71 37.83 5.50
CA ALA A 138 -28.93 37.64 6.28
C ALA A 138 -28.64 37.69 7.79
N GLN A 139 -27.53 37.08 8.22
CA GLN A 139 -27.13 37.10 9.62
C GLN A 139 -26.63 38.49 10.06
N PHE A 140 -25.91 39.21 9.21
CA PHE A 140 -25.52 40.60 9.47
C PHE A 140 -26.75 41.51 9.63
N GLU A 141 -27.74 41.40 8.76
CA GLU A 141 -29.01 42.16 8.84
C GLU A 141 -29.79 41.84 10.12
N SER A 142 -29.84 40.55 10.51
CA SER A 142 -30.45 40.13 11.77
C SER A 142 -29.75 40.77 12.98
N ILE A 143 -28.41 40.81 12.99
CA ILE A 143 -27.63 41.42 14.07
C ILE A 143 -27.88 42.94 14.15
N LEU A 144 -27.96 43.63 13.00
CA LEU A 144 -28.13 45.09 12.98
C LEU A 144 -29.53 45.55 13.34
N SER A 145 -30.56 44.82 12.90
CA SER A 145 -31.96 45.17 13.11
C SER A 145 -32.43 44.93 14.54
N GLY A 146 -31.67 44.19 15.37
CA GLY A 146 -32.04 43.86 16.74
C GLY A 146 -33.28 42.99 16.86
N ASN A 147 -33.83 42.53 15.74
CA ASN A 147 -35.01 41.67 15.67
C ASN A 147 -34.57 40.21 15.56
N PRO A 148 -34.92 39.35 16.53
CA PRO A 148 -34.73 37.90 16.41
C PRO A 148 -35.75 37.23 15.46
N SER A 149 -36.40 38.02 14.61
CA SER A 149 -37.46 37.65 13.67
C SER A 149 -37.02 38.25 12.33
N GLU A 150 -36.34 37.53 11.44
CA GLU A 150 -36.70 36.26 10.86
C GLU A 150 -35.50 35.32 10.90
N ARG A 151 -35.57 34.27 11.74
CA ARG A 151 -34.66 33.13 11.62
C ARG A 151 -34.87 32.58 10.22
N GLY A 152 -33.94 32.90 9.30
CA GLY A 152 -34.05 32.60 7.88
C GLY A 152 -34.64 31.23 7.65
N ASN A 153 -35.85 31.21 7.10
CA ASN A 153 -36.62 30.02 6.83
C ASN A 153 -36.10 29.38 5.53
N VAL A 154 -34.80 29.06 5.52
CA VAL A 154 -34.16 28.28 4.46
C VAL A 154 -33.66 26.99 5.12
N LEU A 155 -34.60 26.09 5.38
CA LEU A 155 -34.36 24.64 5.45
C LEU A 155 -33.24 24.14 6.40
N VAL A 156 -32.91 24.83 7.50
CA VAL A 156 -31.95 24.31 8.48
C VAL A 156 -32.67 23.68 9.66
N ASP A 157 -32.54 22.36 9.67
CA ASP A 157 -33.17 21.36 10.51
C ASP A 157 -33.06 21.63 12.02
N LYS A 158 -34.05 21.14 12.77
CA LYS A 158 -34.13 21.16 14.24
C LYS A 158 -33.17 20.18 14.91
N THR A 159 -31.92 20.18 14.46
CA THR A 159 -30.79 19.47 15.06
C THR A 159 -29.79 20.54 15.48
N GLY A 160 -28.88 20.26 16.42
CA GLY A 160 -27.96 21.27 17.01
C GLY A 160 -27.04 22.03 16.03
N LYS A 161 -27.16 21.83 14.70
CA LYS A 161 -26.47 22.56 13.63
C LYS A 161 -26.68 24.07 13.68
N SER A 162 -27.83 24.55 14.14
CA SER A 162 -28.11 26.00 14.17
C SER A 162 -27.12 26.81 15.02
N ILE A 163 -26.57 26.24 16.11
CA ILE A 163 -25.58 26.94 16.94
C ILE A 163 -24.20 26.94 16.26
N SER A 164 -23.81 25.82 15.67
CA SER A 164 -22.53 25.66 14.98
C SER A 164 -22.44 26.56 13.74
N ASP A 165 -23.47 26.55 12.91
CA ASP A 165 -23.56 27.39 11.69
C ASP A 165 -23.57 28.87 12.05
N ARG A 166 -24.37 29.26 13.07
CA ARG A 166 -24.42 30.64 13.56
C ARG A 166 -23.07 31.08 14.11
N ALA A 167 -22.35 30.24 14.86
CA ALA A 167 -21.03 30.55 15.36
C ALA A 167 -19.99 30.73 14.26
N HIS A 168 -20.02 29.87 13.24
CA HIS A 168 -19.13 29.99 12.10
C HIS A 168 -19.36 31.30 11.32
N ASN A 169 -20.62 31.66 11.11
CA ASN A 169 -20.99 32.90 10.45
C ASN A 169 -20.68 34.14 11.30
N VAL A 170 -20.94 34.13 12.62
CA VAL A 170 -20.56 35.25 13.51
C VAL A 170 -19.04 35.42 13.53
N LEU A 171 -18.26 34.34 13.55
CA LEU A 171 -16.80 34.41 13.48
C LEU A 171 -16.33 35.06 12.17
N LYS A 172 -16.88 34.64 11.02
CA LYS A 172 -16.59 35.24 9.71
C LYS A 172 -16.96 36.71 9.67
N LEU A 173 -18.15 37.07 10.17
CA LEU A 173 -18.60 38.45 10.27
C LEU A 173 -17.70 39.29 11.17
N HIS A 174 -17.23 38.75 12.29
CA HIS A 174 -16.32 39.44 13.20
C HIS A 174 -14.95 39.70 12.53
N LEU A 175 -14.40 38.71 11.83
CA LEU A 175 -13.17 38.87 11.06
C LEU A 175 -13.33 39.92 9.96
N ALA A 176 -14.37 39.80 9.13
CA ALA A 176 -14.67 40.79 8.08
C ALA A 176 -14.87 42.20 8.67
N ALA A 177 -15.62 42.33 9.76
CA ALA A 177 -15.85 43.58 10.48
C ALA A 177 -14.54 44.19 11.02
N SER A 178 -13.58 43.37 11.43
CA SER A 178 -12.29 43.82 11.94
C SER A 178 -11.36 44.42 10.87
N GLU A 179 -11.52 44.00 9.61
CA GLU A 179 -10.75 44.51 8.46
C GLU A 179 -11.26 45.87 7.95
N LEU A 180 -12.50 46.23 8.26
CA LEU A 180 -13.09 47.51 7.84
C LEU A 180 -12.43 48.68 8.58
N MET A 181 -11.60 49.49 7.91
CA MET A 181 -10.89 50.63 8.52
C MET A 181 -11.78 51.86 8.81
N SER A 182 -13.00 51.91 8.28
CA SER A 182 -13.84 53.11 8.36
C SER A 182 -14.62 53.23 9.67
N SER A 183 -14.54 54.40 10.30
CA SER A 183 -15.24 54.73 11.56
C SER A 183 -16.76 54.77 11.44
N ARG A 184 -17.30 54.92 10.22
CA ARG A 184 -18.76 54.93 9.97
C ARG A 184 -19.45 53.60 10.31
N TYR A 185 -18.68 52.51 10.42
CA TYR A 185 -19.19 51.18 10.75
C TYR A 185 -18.98 50.79 12.22
N ASN A 186 -18.55 51.72 13.08
CA ASN A 186 -18.24 51.42 14.48
C ASN A 186 -19.44 50.86 15.24
N GLU A 187 -20.65 51.35 14.98
CA GLU A 187 -21.88 50.80 15.60
C GLU A 187 -22.13 49.34 15.18
N ALA A 188 -21.98 49.03 13.89
CA ALA A 188 -22.12 47.68 13.36
C ALA A 188 -21.05 46.73 13.93
N LYS A 189 -19.79 47.18 14.01
CA LYS A 189 -18.69 46.42 14.62
C LYS A 189 -18.97 46.12 16.09
N GLN A 190 -19.51 47.09 16.83
CA GLN A 190 -19.86 46.90 18.22
C GLN A 190 -20.96 45.84 18.38
N LYS A 191 -22.05 45.94 17.61
CA LYS A 191 -23.13 44.94 17.62
C LYS A 191 -22.63 43.53 17.26
N ILE A 192 -21.74 43.40 16.27
CA ILE A 192 -21.12 42.12 15.91
C ILE A 192 -20.22 41.59 17.03
N ALA A 193 -19.46 42.45 17.71
CA ALA A 193 -18.62 42.04 18.84
C ALA A 193 -19.45 41.61 20.05
N GLU A 194 -20.58 42.25 20.30
CA GLU A 194 -21.55 41.84 21.33
C GLU A 194 -22.15 40.46 21.01
N GLU A 195 -22.57 40.23 19.76
CA GLU A 195 -23.08 38.92 19.33
C GLU A 195 -22.00 37.84 19.32
N TYR A 196 -20.76 38.17 18.96
CA TYR A 196 -19.59 37.28 19.09
C TYR A 196 -19.43 36.80 20.54
N SER A 197 -19.48 37.72 21.49
CA SER A 197 -19.33 37.42 22.91
C SER A 197 -20.51 36.58 23.44
N LYS A 198 -21.74 36.85 22.98
CA LYS A 198 -22.92 36.05 23.33
C LYS A 198 -22.82 34.61 22.81
N VAL A 199 -22.46 34.43 21.55
CA VAL A 199 -22.33 33.11 20.94
C VAL A 199 -21.20 32.32 21.62
N GLU A 200 -20.09 32.96 21.95
CA GLU A 200 -19.01 32.34 22.73
C GLU A 200 -19.51 31.84 24.10
N ALA A 201 -20.29 32.65 24.83
CA ALA A 201 -20.89 32.25 26.10
C ALA A 201 -21.88 31.09 25.95
N GLU A 202 -22.68 31.07 24.88
CA GLU A 202 -23.60 29.97 24.57
C GLU A 202 -22.85 28.67 24.25
N LEU A 203 -21.75 28.73 23.49
CA LEU A 203 -20.90 27.58 23.19
C LEU A 203 -20.25 27.00 24.45
N LEU A 204 -19.76 27.86 25.36
CA LEU A 204 -19.21 27.42 26.65
C LEU A 204 -20.28 26.77 27.55
N SER A 205 -21.52 27.26 27.49
CA SER A 205 -22.66 26.65 28.17
C SER A 205 -23.02 25.28 27.58
N GLU A 206 -22.98 25.15 26.25
CA GLU A 206 -23.22 23.90 25.56
C GLU A 206 -22.13 22.85 25.83
N LEU A 207 -20.86 23.27 25.88
CA LEU A 207 -19.75 22.43 26.33
C LEU A 207 -20.00 21.91 27.74
N SER A 208 -20.39 22.80 28.66
CA SER A 208 -20.72 22.46 30.05
C SER A 208 -21.89 21.48 30.15
N ARG A 209 -22.83 21.53 29.21
CA ARG A 209 -23.95 20.57 29.11
C ARG A 209 -23.48 19.22 28.57
N ALA A 210 -22.69 19.20 27.50
CA ALA A 210 -22.15 17.99 26.88
C ALA A 210 -21.22 17.22 27.84
N GLN A 211 -20.40 17.94 28.61
CA GLN A 211 -19.54 17.36 29.64
C GLN A 211 -20.34 16.74 30.79
N ARG A 212 -21.47 17.35 31.19
CA ARG A 212 -22.37 16.80 32.21
C ARG A 212 -23.13 15.57 31.72
N SER A 213 -23.51 15.53 30.44
CA SER A 213 -24.17 14.37 29.84
C SER A 213 -23.21 13.25 29.42
N GLY A 214 -21.89 13.49 29.47
CA GLY A 214 -20.87 12.52 29.07
C GLY A 214 -20.79 12.28 27.56
N ASP A 215 -21.30 13.21 26.74
CA ASP A 215 -21.30 13.09 25.28
C ASP A 215 -19.97 13.63 24.71
N THR A 216 -19.02 12.73 24.49
CA THR A 216 -17.67 13.07 24.01
C THR A 216 -17.67 13.51 22.55
N ALA A 217 -18.59 13.01 21.72
CA ALA A 217 -18.67 13.38 20.31
C ALA A 217 -19.10 14.84 20.15
N LYS A 218 -20.16 15.24 20.87
CA LYS A 218 -20.63 16.62 20.88
C LYS A 218 -19.65 17.57 21.56
N MET A 219 -18.96 17.10 22.60
CA MET A 219 -17.90 17.88 23.25
C MET A 219 -16.76 18.20 22.27
N LYS A 220 -16.32 17.23 21.46
CA LYS A 220 -15.27 17.42 20.45
C LYS A 220 -15.69 18.40 19.36
N GLU A 221 -16.94 18.33 18.90
CA GLU A 221 -17.49 19.27 17.92
C GLU A 221 -17.48 20.71 18.45
N VAL A 222 -17.97 20.93 19.68
CA VAL A 222 -18.01 22.26 20.30
C VAL A 222 -16.59 22.78 20.58
N ILE A 223 -15.66 21.93 21.02
CA ILE A 223 -14.26 22.33 21.26
C ILE A 223 -13.58 22.78 19.96
N ASN A 224 -13.75 22.03 18.86
CA ASN A 224 -13.20 22.40 17.56
C ASN A 224 -13.78 23.71 17.02
N LEU A 225 -15.02 24.02 17.39
CA LEU A 225 -15.64 25.28 17.02
C LEU A 225 -15.11 26.43 17.88
N VAL A 226 -15.04 26.25 19.21
CA VAL A 226 -14.54 27.23 20.18
C VAL A 226 -13.04 27.50 20.04
N SER A 227 -12.25 26.56 19.53
CA SER A 227 -10.81 26.78 19.29
C SER A 227 -10.52 27.88 18.27
N ASN A 228 -11.48 28.16 17.37
CA ASN A 228 -11.38 29.25 16.42
C ASN A 228 -11.80 30.60 17.02
N PHE A 229 -12.33 30.60 18.25
CA PHE A 229 -12.64 31.78 19.03
C PHE A 229 -11.47 32.14 19.94
N ARG A 230 -11.38 33.42 20.35
CA ARG A 230 -10.29 33.91 21.20
C ARG A 230 -10.31 33.27 22.60
N GLY A 231 -11.44 32.71 23.05
CA GLY A 231 -11.63 32.12 24.37
C GLY A 231 -11.30 30.63 24.52
N TYR A 232 -10.40 30.05 23.73
CA TYR A 232 -9.97 28.66 23.97
C TYR A 232 -9.44 28.44 25.41
N GLY A 233 -8.77 29.45 26.01
CA GLY A 233 -8.40 29.42 27.43
C GLY A 233 -9.61 29.29 28.37
N ALA A 234 -10.68 30.05 28.12
CA ALA A 234 -11.92 29.98 28.88
C ALA A 234 -12.64 28.62 28.71
N CYS A 235 -12.49 27.97 27.55
CA CYS A 235 -12.96 26.61 27.32
C CYS A 235 -12.26 25.60 28.23
N VAL A 236 -10.94 25.70 28.36
CA VAL A 236 -10.13 24.85 29.25
C VAL A 236 -10.49 25.10 30.71
N ASP A 237 -10.59 26.37 31.13
CA ASP A 237 -10.98 26.73 32.50
C ASP A 237 -12.36 26.17 32.86
N GLN A 238 -13.34 26.33 31.97
CA GLN A 238 -14.69 25.82 32.16
C GLN A 238 -14.71 24.29 32.25
N PHE A 239 -13.90 23.60 31.42
CA PHE A 239 -13.75 22.15 31.47
C PHE A 239 -13.17 21.68 32.80
N ILE A 240 -12.11 22.35 33.30
CA ILE A 240 -11.47 22.04 34.59
C ILE A 240 -12.48 22.24 35.72
N VAL A 241 -13.15 23.39 35.77
CA VAL A 241 -14.15 23.70 36.82
C VAL A 241 -15.27 22.65 36.81
N ASN A 242 -15.76 22.27 35.64
CA ASN A 242 -16.82 21.25 35.53
C ASN A 242 -16.34 19.84 35.86
N ALA A 243 -15.08 19.50 35.57
CA ALA A 243 -14.49 18.22 35.92
C ALA A 243 -14.29 18.10 37.44
N GLN A 244 -13.94 19.20 38.11
CA GLN A 244 -13.75 19.27 39.56
C GLN A 244 -15.07 19.36 40.34
N LYS A 245 -16.19 19.76 39.70
CA LYS A 245 -17.51 19.80 40.35
C LYS A 245 -17.91 18.42 40.85
N LYS A 246 -18.15 18.31 42.17
CA LYS A 246 -18.51 17.07 42.88
C LYS A 246 -17.41 15.99 42.88
N ALA A 247 -16.16 16.36 42.57
CA ALA A 247 -15.05 15.40 42.52
C ALA A 247 -14.46 15.10 43.91
N PHE A 248 -14.54 16.05 44.85
CA PHE A 248 -14.02 15.89 46.21
C PHE A 248 -15.16 15.52 47.16
N ILE A 249 -15.25 14.24 47.50
CA ILE A 249 -16.29 13.67 48.36
C ILE A 249 -15.66 13.19 49.67
N HIS A 250 -14.40 12.75 49.63
CA HIS A 250 -13.66 12.27 50.79
C HIS A 250 -12.92 13.41 51.52
N PRO A 251 -12.74 13.29 52.84
CA PRO A 251 -11.96 14.26 53.63
C PRO A 251 -10.47 14.25 53.25
N ASP A 252 -9.98 13.16 52.67
CA ASP A 252 -8.64 13.06 52.10
C ASP A 252 -8.68 13.28 50.58
N VAL A 253 -8.14 14.42 50.15
CA VAL A 253 -8.12 14.86 48.75
C VAL A 253 -7.33 13.89 47.86
N PHE A 254 -6.34 13.17 48.42
CA PHE A 254 -5.53 12.22 47.65
C PHE A 254 -6.30 10.97 47.24
N GLN A 255 -7.38 10.63 47.95
CA GLN A 255 -8.26 9.51 47.61
C GLN A 255 -9.10 9.82 46.36
N ASP A 256 -9.45 11.09 46.14
CA ASP A 256 -10.30 11.54 45.04
C ASP A 256 -9.51 12.00 43.79
N ILE A 257 -8.28 12.48 43.98
CA ILE A 257 -7.43 12.99 42.89
C ILE A 257 -7.09 11.91 41.86
N MET A 258 -6.69 10.70 42.29
CA MET A 258 -6.27 9.63 41.37
C MET A 258 -7.44 9.12 40.50
N PRO A 259 -8.62 8.82 41.06
CA PRO A 259 -9.81 8.51 40.26
C PRO A 259 -10.22 9.63 39.30
N LEU A 260 -10.19 10.89 39.76
CA LEU A 260 -10.52 12.05 38.93
C LEU A 260 -9.55 12.19 37.74
N ALA A 261 -8.24 12.10 38.00
CA ALA A 261 -7.22 12.21 36.97
C ALA A 261 -7.35 11.13 35.90
N ARG A 262 -7.65 9.88 36.30
CA ARG A 262 -7.87 8.78 35.36
C ARG A 262 -9.12 9.00 34.50
N LYS A 263 -10.21 9.49 35.11
CA LYS A 263 -11.46 9.81 34.40
C LYS A 263 -11.28 10.95 33.40
N VAL A 264 -10.58 12.01 33.79
CA VAL A 264 -10.29 13.15 32.91
C VAL A 264 -9.35 12.73 31.78
N ALA A 265 -8.32 11.93 32.06
CA ALA A 265 -7.39 11.43 31.05
C ALA A 265 -8.09 10.59 29.97
N ASP A 266 -9.03 9.71 30.35
CA ASP A 266 -9.80 8.91 29.38
C ASP A 266 -10.70 9.77 28.48
N VAL A 267 -11.23 10.89 29.01
CA VAL A 267 -12.04 11.84 28.24
C VAL A 267 -11.18 12.71 27.31
N VAL A 268 -9.98 13.10 27.72
CA VAL A 268 -9.06 13.94 26.91
C VAL A 268 -8.36 13.13 25.81
N GLN A 269 -8.16 11.82 25.98
CA GLN A 269 -7.48 10.97 25.00
C GLN A 269 -8.37 10.48 23.84
N LYS A 270 -9.70 10.69 23.90
CA LYS A 270 -10.68 10.30 22.88
C LYS A 270 -11.02 11.46 21.93
#